data_AF-A0A6V7PHG7-F1
#
_entry.id   AF-A0A6V7PHG7-F1
#
_cell.length_a   1.000
_cell.length_b   1.000
_cell.length_c   1.000
_cell.angle_alpha   90.00
_cell.angle_beta   90.00
_cell.angle_gamma   90.00
#
_symmetry.space_group_name_H-M   'P 1'
#
loop_
_entity.id
_entity.type
_entity.pdbx_description
1 polymer ?
#
loop_
_entity_poly.entity_id
_entity_poly.type
_entity_poly.pdbx_seq_one_letter_code
_entity_poly.pdbx_strand_id
1 'polypeptide(L)'
;MELITGRKVLDDSLPDEESHLVSCFRRNILDKERFIKCVDPTLDLDDEARCGLMEVADLARHCTAREPFQRPDMSHCVNCLSPLVDQWKPMSYEDDDADVESSLGLNERLEKWKYSDTTSTTELFD
;
A
#
# COMPACT_ATOMS: atom_id res chain seq x y z
N MET A 1 -2.69 -7.26 -0.65
CA MET A 1 -3.04 -8.52 -1.35
C MET A 1 -3.89 -8.23 -2.57
N GLU A 2 -5.04 -7.56 -2.42
CA GLU A 2 -5.87 -7.15 -3.57
C GLU A 2 -5.05 -6.31 -4.57
N LEU A 3 -4.35 -5.27 -4.09
CA LEU A 3 -3.46 -4.44 -4.94
C LEU A 3 -2.34 -5.21 -5.66
N ILE A 4 -1.86 -6.31 -5.08
CA ILE A 4 -0.75 -7.10 -5.67
C ILE A 4 -1.28 -8.02 -6.78
N THR A 5 -2.53 -8.49 -6.64
CA THR A 5 -3.08 -9.59 -7.45
C THR A 5 -4.18 -9.14 -8.40
N GLY A 6 -4.73 -7.93 -8.23
CA GLY A 6 -5.89 -7.44 -8.98
C GLY A 6 -7.19 -8.18 -8.65
N ARG A 7 -7.19 -9.05 -7.63
CA ARG A 7 -8.31 -9.92 -7.28
C ARG A 7 -9.07 -9.40 -6.07
N LYS A 8 -10.38 -9.69 -6.02
CA LYS A 8 -11.24 -9.44 -4.85
C LYS A 8 -10.90 -10.39 -3.71
N VAL A 9 -11.05 -9.94 -2.47
CA VAL A 9 -10.84 -10.78 -1.28
C VAL A 9 -11.72 -12.04 -1.25
N LEU A 10 -12.96 -11.91 -1.72
CA LEU A 10 -13.93 -12.99 -1.92
C LEU A 10 -14.37 -12.94 -3.39
N ASP A 11 -14.14 -14.03 -4.11
CA ASP A 11 -14.49 -14.16 -5.52
C ASP A 11 -15.21 -15.49 -5.78
N ASP A 12 -16.55 -15.44 -5.69
CA ASP A 12 -17.41 -16.61 -5.87
C ASP A 12 -17.48 -17.10 -7.32
N SER A 13 -16.85 -16.38 -8.27
CA SER A 13 -16.74 -16.83 -9.67
C SER A 13 -15.64 -17.88 -9.87
N LEU A 14 -14.76 -18.06 -8.88
CA LEU A 14 -13.65 -19.00 -8.89
C LEU A 14 -13.98 -20.29 -8.12
N PRO A 15 -13.21 -21.37 -8.32
CA PRO A 15 -13.34 -22.59 -7.53
C PRO A 15 -13.21 -22.31 -6.03
N ASP A 16 -13.87 -23.11 -5.19
CA ASP A 16 -13.94 -22.93 -3.74
C ASP A 16 -12.55 -22.84 -3.07
N GLU A 17 -11.56 -23.55 -3.62
CA GLU A 17 -10.18 -23.50 -3.14
C GLU A 17 -9.47 -22.16 -3.43
N GLU A 18 -9.96 -21.39 -4.39
CA GLU A 18 -9.38 -20.14 -4.86
C GLU A 18 -10.23 -18.91 -4.55
N SER A 19 -11.51 -19.08 -4.17
CA SER A 19 -12.44 -17.99 -3.88
C SER A 19 -11.97 -17.05 -2.77
N HIS A 20 -11.19 -17.57 -1.81
CA HIS A 20 -10.63 -16.81 -0.69
C HIS A 20 -9.20 -16.33 -0.98
N LEU A 21 -9.04 -15.02 -1.23
CA LEU A 21 -7.74 -14.43 -1.57
C LEU A 21 -6.68 -14.65 -0.50
N VAL A 22 -7.01 -14.46 0.78
CA VAL A 22 -6.03 -14.57 1.88
C VAL A 22 -5.45 -15.99 1.96
N SER A 23 -6.31 -17.01 1.86
CA SER A 23 -5.90 -18.41 1.87
C SER A 23 -5.05 -18.78 0.64
N CYS A 24 -5.43 -18.28 -0.53
CA CYS A 24 -4.69 -18.48 -1.77
C CYS A 24 -3.31 -17.79 -1.71
N PHE A 25 -3.27 -16.51 -1.35
CA PHE A 25 -2.07 -15.69 -1.27
C PHE A 25 -1.03 -16.28 -0.31
N ARG A 26 -1.45 -16.72 0.89
CA ARG A 26 -0.54 -17.32 1.89
C ARG A 26 0.07 -18.64 1.43
N ARG A 27 -0.63 -19.42 0.60
CA ARG A 27 -0.09 -20.64 0.01
C ARG A 27 0.92 -20.33 -1.11
N ASN A 28 0.59 -19.36 -1.96
CA ASN A 28 1.40 -19.05 -3.15
C ASN A 28 2.65 -18.23 -2.83
N ILE A 29 2.64 -17.35 -1.83
CA ILE A 29 3.81 -16.50 -1.49
C ILE A 29 5.04 -17.31 -1.03
N LEU A 30 4.86 -18.54 -0.56
CA LEU A 30 5.96 -19.41 -0.13
C LEU A 30 6.78 -19.97 -1.30
N ASP A 31 6.22 -19.93 -2.52
CA ASP A 31 6.84 -20.40 -3.75
C ASP A 31 6.93 -19.22 -4.71
N LYS A 32 8.14 -18.73 -4.98
CA LYS A 32 8.36 -17.53 -5.80
C LYS A 32 7.74 -17.66 -7.20
N GLU A 33 7.79 -18.85 -7.81
CA GLU A 33 7.23 -19.04 -9.15
C GLU A 33 5.71 -19.00 -9.13
N ARG A 34 5.08 -19.58 -8.09
CA ARG A 34 3.61 -19.50 -7.92
C ARG A 34 3.17 -18.10 -7.57
N PHE A 35 3.91 -17.40 -6.71
CA PHE A 35 3.62 -16.03 -6.34
C PHE A 35 3.57 -15.12 -7.56
N ILE A 36 4.60 -15.16 -8.42
CA ILE A 36 4.66 -14.33 -9.63
C ILE A 36 3.47 -14.59 -10.57
N LYS A 37 2.98 -15.83 -10.65
CA LYS A 37 1.78 -16.15 -11.45
C LYS A 37 0.48 -15.57 -10.88
N CYS A 38 0.45 -15.25 -9.59
CA CYS A 38 -0.70 -14.63 -8.93
C CYS A 38 -0.66 -13.10 -8.95
N VAL A 39 0.49 -12.51 -9.32
CA VAL A 39 0.64 -11.06 -9.44
C VAL A 39 -0.24 -10.55 -10.58
N ASP A 40 -0.84 -9.38 -10.39
CA ASP A 40 -1.66 -8.73 -11.41
C ASP A 40 -0.85 -8.56 -12.71
N PRO A 41 -1.30 -9.14 -13.83
CA PRO A 41 -0.56 -9.08 -15.09
C PRO A 41 -0.51 -7.68 -15.70
N THR A 42 -1.29 -6.73 -15.19
CA THR A 42 -1.26 -5.32 -15.61
C THR A 42 -0.14 -4.52 -14.96
N LEU A 43 0.53 -5.08 -13.95
CA LEU A 43 1.71 -4.48 -13.34
C LEU A 43 2.92 -4.69 -14.25
N ASP A 44 3.44 -3.61 -14.83
CA ASP A 44 4.70 -3.61 -15.56
C ASP A 44 5.86 -3.58 -14.54
N LEU A 45 6.49 -4.74 -14.33
CA LEU A 45 7.49 -4.93 -13.29
C LEU A 45 8.85 -5.25 -13.92
N ASP A 46 9.83 -4.37 -13.70
CA ASP A 46 11.25 -4.66 -13.88
C ASP A 46 11.80 -5.48 -12.70
N ASP A 47 13.08 -5.83 -12.74
CA ASP A 47 13.70 -6.70 -11.72
C ASP A 47 13.79 -6.01 -10.35
N GLU A 48 14.01 -4.70 -10.33
CA GLU A 48 13.97 -3.86 -9.13
C GLU A 48 12.56 -3.80 -8.51
N ALA A 49 11.52 -3.55 -9.33
CA ALA A 49 10.13 -3.51 -8.89
C ALA A 49 9.65 -4.89 -8.40
N ARG A 50 10.14 -5.99 -8.98
CA ARG A 50 9.87 -7.35 -8.48
C ARG A 50 10.44 -7.57 -7.07
N CYS A 51 11.62 -7.02 -6.78
CA CYS A 51 12.19 -7.08 -5.43
C CYS A 51 11.31 -6.32 -4.44
N GLY A 52 10.93 -5.08 -4.75
CA GLY A 52 10.02 -4.29 -3.92
C GLY A 52 8.66 -4.94 -3.74
N LEU A 53 8.11 -5.56 -4.79
CA LEU A 53 6.84 -6.29 -4.71
C LEU A 53 6.91 -7.46 -3.72
N MET A 54 8.02 -8.20 -3.69
CA MET A 54 8.20 -9.30 -2.75
C MET A 54 8.24 -8.77 -1.30
N GLU A 55 8.87 -7.62 -1.06
CA GLU A 55 8.87 -6.99 0.27
C GLU A 55 7.45 -6.58 0.70
N VAL A 56 6.68 -5.95 -0.19
CA VAL A 56 5.26 -5.59 0.07
C VAL A 56 4.41 -6.84 0.30
N ALA A 57 4.67 -7.92 -0.43
CA ALA A 57 3.96 -9.19 -0.28
C ALA A 57 4.25 -9.84 1.08
N ASP A 58 5.52 -9.84 1.51
CA ASP A 58 5.92 -10.36 2.81
C ASP A 58 5.33 -9.52 3.95
N LEU A 59 5.31 -8.19 3.82
CA LEU A 59 4.62 -7.33 4.79
C LEU A 59 3.13 -7.69 4.89
N ALA A 60 2.44 -7.84 3.76
CA ALA A 60 1.03 -8.24 3.74
C ALA A 60 0.79 -9.61 4.43
N ARG A 61 1.71 -10.56 4.27
CA ARG A 61 1.66 -11.87 4.95
C ARG A 61 1.75 -11.74 6.47
N HIS A 62 2.60 -10.84 6.99
CA HIS A 62 2.70 -10.57 8.43
C HIS A 62 1.48 -9.80 8.97
N CYS A 63 0.99 -8.79 8.25
CA CYS A 63 -0.21 -8.03 8.63
C CYS A 63 -1.46 -8.93 8.76
N THR A 64 -1.51 -10.02 7.99
CA THR A 64 -2.61 -10.99 8.00
C THR A 64 -2.29 -12.26 8.81
N ALA A 65 -1.32 -12.17 9.73
CA ALA A 65 -1.01 -13.27 10.64
C ALA A 65 -2.26 -13.72 11.40
N ARG A 66 -2.36 -15.04 11.64
CA ARG A 66 -3.53 -15.61 12.32
C ARG A 66 -3.61 -15.05 13.74
N GLU A 67 -2.47 -15.06 14.43
CA GLU A 67 -2.36 -14.55 15.78
C GLU A 67 -2.11 -13.04 15.79
N PRO A 68 -2.86 -12.27 16.60
CA PRO A 68 -2.74 -10.80 16.63
C PRO A 68 -1.33 -10.31 17.00
N PHE A 69 -0.65 -10.99 17.93
CA PHE A 69 0.69 -10.60 18.40
C PHE A 69 1.81 -10.78 17.37
N GLN A 70 1.53 -11.49 16.26
CA GLN A 70 2.47 -11.64 15.15
C GLN A 70 2.30 -10.55 14.08
N ARG A 71 1.23 -9.74 14.20
CA ARG A 71 0.97 -8.66 13.26
C ARG A 71 1.81 -7.46 13.65
N PRO A 72 2.51 -6.81 12.70
CA PRO A 72 3.25 -5.60 12.98
C PRO A 72 2.29 -4.44 13.30
N ASP A 73 2.77 -3.49 14.10
CA ASP A 73 2.10 -2.21 14.30
C ASP A 73 2.05 -1.42 12.99
N MET A 74 1.03 -0.58 12.82
CA MET A 74 0.88 0.23 11.61
C MET A 74 2.07 1.16 11.36
N SER A 75 2.73 1.67 12.41
CA SER A 75 3.97 2.45 12.29
C SER A 75 5.10 1.65 11.64
N HIS A 76 5.21 0.35 11.96
CA HIS A 76 6.18 -0.53 11.32
C HIS A 76 5.83 -0.75 9.84
N CYS A 77 4.56 -0.95 9.52
CA CYS A 77 4.09 -1.08 8.14
C CYS A 77 4.47 0.14 7.29
N VAL A 78 4.23 1.36 7.81
CA VAL A 78 4.57 2.61 7.12
C VAL A 78 6.08 2.74 6.92
N ASN A 79 6.88 2.43 7.95
CA ASN A 79 8.34 2.48 7.86
C ASN A 79 8.89 1.49 6.82
N CYS A 80 8.27 0.32 6.66
CA CYS A 80 8.64 -0.64 5.61
C CYS A 80 8.24 -0.15 4.21
N LEU A 81 7.09 0.50 4.07
CA LEU A 81 6.58 0.96 2.77
C LEU A 81 7.23 2.27 2.30
N SER A 82 7.62 3.17 3.21
CA SER A 82 8.11 4.51 2.86
C SER A 82 9.27 4.51 1.85
N PRO A 83 10.34 3.70 2.02
CA PRO A 83 11.47 3.70 1.08
C PRO A 83 11.10 3.21 -0.32
N LEU A 84 10.01 2.45 -0.46
CA LEU A 84 9.53 1.90 -1.73
C LEU A 84 8.71 2.93 -2.53
N VAL A 85 8.29 4.03 -1.90
CA VAL A 85 7.35 5.01 -2.46
C VAL A 85 8.02 6.34 -2.79
N ASP A 86 9.30 6.54 -2.44
CA ASP A 86 10.02 7.81 -2.67
C ASP A 86 10.11 8.22 -4.16
N GLN A 87 9.76 7.33 -5.09
CA GLN A 87 9.68 7.62 -6.53
C GLN A 87 8.25 7.82 -7.05
N TRP A 88 7.22 7.57 -6.25
CA TRP A 88 5.84 7.69 -6.70
C TRP A 88 5.45 9.16 -6.84
N LYS A 89 5.29 9.60 -8.08
CA LYS A 89 4.61 10.85 -8.41
C LYS A 89 3.16 10.52 -8.75
N PRO A 90 2.17 11.18 -8.13
CA PRO A 90 0.80 11.06 -8.58
C PRO A 90 0.77 11.41 -10.08
N MET A 91 0.08 10.57 -10.85
CA MET A 91 -0.12 10.81 -12.28
C MET A 91 -0.75 12.21 -12.38
N SER A 92 -0.04 13.16 -12.99
CA SER A 92 -0.60 14.47 -13.28
C SER A 92 -1.67 14.25 -14.32
N TYR A 93 -2.91 14.07 -13.89
CA TYR A 93 -4.03 14.39 -14.74
C TYR A 93 -3.86 15.88 -15.04
N GLU A 94 -3.54 16.21 -16.29
CA GLU A 94 -3.68 17.58 -16.78
C GLU A 94 -5.18 17.88 -16.75
N ASP A 95 -5.67 18.21 -15.56
CA ASP A 95 -6.97 18.82 -15.38
C ASP A 95 -6.76 20.29 -15.74
N ASP A 96 -7.35 20.73 -16.84
CA ASP A 96 -7.25 22.09 -17.38
C ASP A 96 -7.86 23.17 -16.44
N ASP A 97 -8.27 22.80 -15.22
CA ASP A 97 -8.78 23.69 -14.19
C ASP A 97 -8.00 23.47 -12.87
N ALA A 98 -6.80 24.06 -12.84
CA ALA A 98 -5.89 23.99 -11.71
C ALA A 98 -6.49 24.54 -10.41
N ASP A 99 -6.76 23.65 -9.45
CA ASP A 99 -6.69 23.98 -8.02
C ASP A 99 -5.25 23.75 -7.53
N VAL A 100 -4.62 24.85 -7.12
CA VAL A 100 -3.18 24.98 -6.76
C VAL A 100 -2.81 24.23 -5.46
N GLU A 101 -3.69 23.40 -4.90
CA GLU A 101 -3.43 22.64 -3.66
C GLU A 101 -2.91 21.21 -3.90
N SER A 102 -2.87 20.76 -5.16
CA SER A 102 -2.40 19.41 -5.51
C SER A 102 -0.88 19.27 -5.60
N SER A 103 -0.11 20.37 -5.67
CA SER A 103 1.34 20.33 -5.96
C SER A 103 2.23 19.93 -4.79
N LEU A 104 1.70 19.81 -3.57
CA LEU A 104 2.50 19.50 -2.39
C LEU A 104 2.79 18.00 -2.28
N GLY A 105 4.07 17.67 -2.12
CA GLY A 105 4.49 16.30 -1.83
C GLY A 105 3.91 15.80 -0.50
N LEU A 106 3.84 14.47 -0.32
CA LEU A 106 3.27 13.86 0.89
C LEU A 106 3.91 14.41 2.18
N ASN A 107 5.22 14.64 2.15
CA ASN A 107 5.98 15.22 3.26
C ASN A 107 5.59 16.67 3.56
N GLU A 108 5.36 17.51 2.54
CA GLU A 108 4.90 18.90 2.74
C GLU A 108 3.47 18.95 3.30
N ARG A 109 2.60 18.05 2.85
CA ARG A 109 1.25 17.91 3.41
C ARG A 109 1.29 17.52 4.88
N LEU A 110 2.20 16.62 5.26
CA LEU A 110 2.38 16.19 6.64
C LEU A 110 2.81 17.36 7.56
N GLU A 111 3.74 18.20 7.10
CA GLU A 111 4.19 19.38 7.84
C GLU A 111 3.08 20.43 7.97
N LYS A 112 2.28 20.69 6.93
CA LYS A 112 1.13 21.62 7.01
C LYS A 112 0.14 21.22 8.10
N TRP A 113 -0.19 19.94 8.20
CA TRP A 113 -1.09 19.41 9.23
C TRP A 113 -0.51 19.56 10.65
N LYS A 114 0.80 19.35 10.79
CA LYS A 114 1.51 19.52 12.05
C LYS A 114 1.53 20.98 12.52
N TYR A 115 1.63 21.93 11.59
CA TYR A 115 1.59 23.36 11.90
C TYR A 115 0.17 23.89 12.18
N SER A 116 -0.88 23.34 11.54
CA SER A 116 -2.27 23.76 11.80
C SER A 116 -2.78 23.45 13.20
N ASP A 117 -2.23 22.43 13.87
CA ASP A 117 -2.56 22.14 15.28
C ASP A 117 -1.95 23.18 16.24
N THR A 118 -0.86 23.84 15.85
CA THR A 118 -0.17 24.81 16.73
C THR A 118 -0.74 26.22 16.66
N THR A 119 -1.39 26.60 15.57
CA THR A 119 -1.96 27.95 15.39
C THR A 119 -3.34 28.10 16.01
N SER A 120 -4.01 27.01 16.40
CA SER A 120 -5.35 27.06 17.02
C SER A 120 -5.34 27.41 18.53
N THR A 121 -4.17 27.59 19.16
CA THR A 121 -4.08 27.81 20.63
C THR A 121 -3.79 29.25 21.07
N THR A 122 -3.64 30.23 20.16
CA THR A 122 -3.29 31.62 20.55
C THR A 122 -4.36 32.70 20.32
N GLU A 123 -5.60 32.35 19.96
CA GLU A 123 -6.68 33.34 19.75
C GLU A 123 -7.84 33.16 20.75
N LEU A 124 -7.52 33.03 22.04
CA LEU A 124 -8.48 33.21 23.15
C LEU A 124 -7.76 33.97 24.28
N PHE A 125 -8.29 35.15 24.64
CA PHE A 125 -7.73 36.24 25.49
C PHE A 125 -6.72 37.11 24.73
N ASP A 126 -7.00 38.36 24.34
CA ASP A 126 -7.70 39.49 25.00
C ASP A 126 -8.54 40.30 23.98
#